data_AF-A0A843EMK9-F1
#
_entry.id   AF-A0A843EMK9-F1
#
_cell.length_a   1.000
_cell.length_b   1.000
_cell.length_c   1.000
_cell.angle_alpha   90.00
_cell.angle_beta   90.00
_cell.angle_gamma   90.00
#
_symmetry.space_group_name_H-M   'P 1'
#
loop_
_entity.id
_entity.type
_entity.pdbx_description
1 polymer ?
#
loop_
_entity_poly.entity_id
_entity_poly.type
_entity_poly.pdbx_seq_one_letter_code
_entity_poly.pdbx_strand_id
1 'polypeptide(L)' 'MTKKGIMIVGHGSRYRYNQRTMEMQAERLKDMGFENVYIGYNETAHPFIGETLKQMATDGIDEVFAVPFFIASG' A
#
# COMPACT_ATOMS: atom_id res chain seq x y z
N MET A 1 -6.74 -7.59 20.68
CA MET A 1 -7.09 -6.29 20.07
C MET A 1 -6.89 -6.44 18.57
N THR A 2 -7.80 -5.91 17.76
CA THR A 2 -7.70 -5.96 16.28
C THR A 2 -6.50 -5.13 15.81
N LYS A 3 -5.53 -5.77 15.15
CA LYS A 3 -4.37 -5.08 14.57
C LYS A 3 -4.74 -4.52 13.19
N LYS A 4 -4.57 -3.20 13.02
CA LYS A 4 -4.96 -2.48 11.80
C LYS A 4 -3.74 -2.18 10.92
N GLY A 5 -3.92 -2.19 9.61
CA GLY A 5 -2.90 -1.80 8.64
C GLY A 5 -3.46 -1.01 7.47
N ILE A 6 -2.65 -0.13 6.89
CA ILE A 6 -2.98 0.68 5.72
C ILE A 6 -2.26 0.09 4.51
N MET A 7 -2.99 -0.12 3.41
CA MET A 7 -2.39 -0.45 2.12
C MET A 7 -2.69 0.67 1.13
N ILE A 8 -1.65 1.34 0.65
CA ILE A 8 -1.75 2.28 -0.46
C ILE A 8 -1.83 1.46 -1.74
N VAL A 9 -2.92 1.62 -2.50
CA VAL A 9 -3.18 0.86 -3.71
C VAL A 9 -2.88 1.71 -4.93
N GLY A 10 -1.87 1.33 -5.70
CA GLY A 10 -1.51 1.98 -6.96
C GLY A 10 -1.87 1.13 -8.17
N HIS A 11 -2.03 1.76 -9.33
CA HIS A 11 -2.18 1.00 -10.58
C HIS A 11 -0.90 0.23 -10.93
N GLY A 12 0.26 0.86 -10.71
CA GLY A 12 1.59 0.38 -11.07
C GLY A 12 2.07 0.85 -12.45
N SER A 13 3.38 0.90 -12.65
CA SER A 13 4.02 1.43 -13.87
C SER A 13 5.40 0.81 -14.09
N ARG A 14 5.83 0.73 -15.36
CA ARG A 14 7.21 0.34 -15.72
C ARG A 14 8.22 1.42 -15.33
N TYR A 15 7.76 2.65 -15.17
CA TYR A 15 8.61 3.77 -14.79
C TYR A 15 8.66 3.95 -13.28
N ARG A 16 9.88 4.15 -12.77
CA ARG A 16 10.20 4.31 -11.34
C ARG A 16 9.50 5.48 -10.65
N TYR A 17 9.06 6.51 -11.38
CA TYR A 17 8.43 7.68 -10.77
C TYR A 17 7.13 7.33 -10.01
N ASN A 18 6.38 6.34 -10.48
CA ASN A 18 5.16 5.88 -9.81
C ASN A 18 5.51 5.24 -8.46
N GLN A 19 6.44 4.27 -8.46
CA GLN A 19 6.90 3.60 -7.24
C GLN A 19 7.45 4.60 -6.22
N ARG A 20 8.33 5.52 -6.64
CA ARG A 20 8.91 6.53 -5.76
C ARG A 20 7.85 7.46 -5.14
N THR A 21 6.81 7.79 -5.90
CA THR A 21 5.71 8.63 -5.39
C THR A 21 4.90 7.89 -4.33
N MET A 22 4.64 6.59 -4.54
CA MET A 22 3.95 5.72 -3.59
C MET A 22 4.77 5.53 -2.31
N GLU A 23 6.07 5.25 -2.44
CA GLU A 23 7.02 5.14 -1.32
C GLU A 23 7.03 6.44 -0.49
N MET A 24 7.08 7.60 -1.15
CA MET A 24 6.99 8.89 -0.46
C MET A 24 5.67 9.06 0.31
N GLN A 25 4.53 8.56 -0.19
CA GLN A 25 3.28 8.62 0.56
C GLN A 25 3.29 7.64 1.74
N ALA A 26 3.87 6.45 1.58
CA ALA A 26 4.00 5.49 2.67
C ALA A 26 4.87 6.04 3.81
N GLU A 27 5.99 6.68 3.50
CA GLU A 27 6.84 7.32 4.51
C GLU A 27 6.10 8.46 5.23
N ARG A 28 5.32 9.28 4.51
CA ARG A 28 4.49 10.32 5.13
C ARG A 28 3.46 9.76 6.12
N LEU A 29 2.84 8.61 5.80
CA LEU A 29 1.94 7.95 6.75
C LEU A 29 2.69 7.45 7.98
N LYS A 30 3.89 6.90 7.81
CA LYS A 30 4.73 6.48 8.93
C LYS A 30 5.13 7.66 9.81
N ASP A 31 5.51 8.79 9.22
CA ASP A 31 5.81 10.04 9.94
C ASP A 31 4.61 10.58 10.73
N MET A 32 3.37 10.30 10.28
CA MET A 32 2.14 10.63 11.00
C MET A 32 1.82 9.66 12.15
N GLY A 33 2.62 8.61 12.35
CA GLY A 33 2.46 7.62 13.42
C GLY A 33 1.74 6.33 13.02
N PHE A 34 1.51 6.09 11.72
CA PHE A 34 0.96 4.81 11.27
C PHE A 34 2.07 3.77 11.14
N GLU A 35 2.03 2.74 11.99
CA GLU A 35 3.11 1.73 12.07
C GLU A 35 3.04 0.67 10.95
N ASN A 36 1.83 0.26 10.56
CA ASN A 36 1.59 -0.85 9.62
C ASN A 36 1.18 -0.30 8.24
N VAL A 37 2.15 0.19 7.46
CA VAL A 37 1.91 0.80 6.14
C VAL A 37 2.53 -0.04 5.02
N TYR A 38 1.71 -0.38 4.03
CA TYR A 38 2.06 -1.23 2.91
C TYR A 38 1.72 -0.55 1.58
N ILE A 39 2.34 -1.02 0.51
CA ILE A 39 2.02 -0.62 -0.86
C ILE A 39 1.68 -1.87 -1.64
N GLY A 40 0.60 -1.83 -2.42
CA GLY A 40 0.26 -2.88 -3.37
C GLY A 40 -0.13 -2.29 -4.72
N TYR A 41 0.21 -2.99 -5.79
CA TYR A 41 -0.09 -2.57 -7.16
C TYR A 41 -1.14 -3.48 -7.83
N ASN A 42 -2.00 -2.90 -8.67
CA ASN A 42 -2.93 -3.67 -9.53
C ASN A 42 -2.15 -4.52 -10.53
N GLU A 43 -1.16 -3.91 -11.20
CA GLU A 43 -0.38 -4.55 -12.25
C GLU A 43 0.95 -3.83 -12.52
N THR A 44 1.77 -4.36 -13.43
CA THR A 44 3.00 -3.74 -13.97
C THR A 44 4.17 -3.54 -12.98
N ALA A 45 3.90 -3.42 -11.69
CA ALA A 45 4.87 -3.24 -10.62
C ALA A 45 4.57 -4.21 -9.46
N HIS A 46 5.61 -4.58 -8.71
CA HIS A 46 5.50 -5.42 -7.52
C HIS A 46 5.75 -4.59 -6.25
N PRO A 47 5.18 -5.01 -5.09
CA PRO A 47 4.33 -6.20 -4.92
C PRO A 47 2.89 -5.99 -5.42
N PHE A 48 2.26 -7.05 -5.93
CA PHE A 48 0.84 -7.02 -6.26
C PHE A 48 -0.02 -6.93 -5.00
N ILE A 49 -1.25 -6.44 -5.12
CA ILE A 49 -2.21 -6.37 -4.00
C ILE A 49 -2.35 -7.72 -3.29
N GLY A 50 -2.48 -8.82 -4.04
CA GLY A 50 -2.61 -10.16 -3.45
C GLY A 50 -1.35 -10.62 -2.70
N GLU A 51 -0.17 -10.24 -3.16
CA GLU A 51 1.11 -10.50 -2.48
C GLU A 51 1.20 -9.69 -1.19
N THR A 52 0.79 -8.42 -1.27
CA THR A 52 0.77 -7.48 -0.14
C THR A 52 -0.20 -7.94 0.94
N LEU A 53 -1.41 -8.36 0.58
CA LEU A 53 -2.41 -8.90 1.52
C LEU A 53 -1.90 -10.16 2.23
N LYS A 54 -1.18 -11.05 1.52
CA LYS A 54 -0.55 -12.23 2.15
C LYS A 54 0.52 -11.83 3.16
N GLN A 55 1.32 -10.80 2.85
CA GLN A 55 2.30 -10.27 3.78
C GLN A 55 1.61 -9.66 5.00
N MET A 56 0.59 -8.82 4.80
CA MET A 56 -0.18 -8.21 5.88
C MET A 56 -0.82 -9.27 6.80
N ALA A 57 -1.36 -10.35 6.23
CA ALA A 57 -1.88 -11.47 7.03
C ALA A 57 -0.78 -12.17 7.84
N THR A 58 0.41 -12.35 7.25
CA THR A 58 1.58 -12.93 7.93
C THR A 58 2.07 -12.03 9.08
N ASP A 59 1.98 -10.72 8.91
CA ASP A 59 2.33 -9.72 9.92
C ASP A 59 1.24 -9.57 11.01
N GLY A 60 0.16 -10.37 10.92
CA GLY A 60 -0.93 -10.40 11.88
C GLY A 60 -1.89 -9.22 11.78
N ILE A 61 -2.02 -8.59 10.61
CA ILE A 61 -3.01 -7.54 10.37
C ILE A 61 -4.40 -8.18 10.22
N ASP A 62 -5.33 -7.78 11.09
CA ASP A 62 -6.72 -8.27 11.12
C ASP A 62 -7.66 -7.39 10.29
N GLU A 63 -7.37 -6.09 10.16
CA GLU A 63 -8.20 -5.11 9.46
C GLU A 63 -7.35 -4.25 8.53
N VAL A 64 -7.74 -4.19 7.25
CA VAL A 64 -6.99 -3.49 6.19
C VAL A 64 -7.77 -2.27 5.71
N PHE A 65 -7.16 -1.10 5.83
CA PHE A 65 -7.61 0.14 5.19
C PHE A 65 -6.94 0.25 3.82
N ALA A 66 -7.66 -0.11 2.77
CA ALA A 66 -7.20 0.08 1.39
C ALA A 66 -7.42 1.53 0.97
N VAL A 67 -6.33 2.24 0.65
CA VAL A 67 -6.34 3.65 0.23
C VAL A 67 -5.96 3.73 -1.25
N PRO A 68 -6.92 3.90 -2.17
CA PRO A 68 -6.63 4.04 -3.59
C PRO A 68 -5.85 5.33 -3.87
N PHE A 69 -4.66 5.22 -4.47
CA PHE A 69 -3.87 6.37 -4.89
C PHE A 69 -4.17 6.74 -6.35
N PHE A 70 -5.36 7.31 -6.56
CA PHE A 70 -5.89 7.69 -7.88
C PHE A 70 -6.42 9.13 -7.83
N ILE A 71 -6.24 9.89 -8.91
CA ILE A 71 -6.70 11.29 -9.01
C ILE A 71 -8.22 11.36 -9.17
N ALA A 72 -8.81 10.38 -9.86
CA ALA A 72 -10.23 10.25 -10.06
C ALA A 72 -10.61 8.77 -10.04
N SER A 73 -11.87 8.47 -9.71
CA SER A 73 -12.46 7.17 -10.00
C SER A 73 -12.48 6.97 -11.52
N GLY A 74 -11.79 5.94 -11.99
CA GLY A 74 -11.92 5.46 -13.37
C GLY A 74 -13.24 4.73 -13.60
#